data_AF-A0A1A0UGT2-F1
#
_entry.id   AF-A0A1A0UGT2-F1
#
_cell.length_a   1.000
_cell.length_b   1.000
_cell.length_c   1.000
_cell.angle_alpha   90.00
_cell.angle_beta   90.00
_cell.angle_gamma   90.00
#
_symmetry.space_group_name_H-M   'P 1'
#
loop_
_entity.id
_entity.type
_entity.pdbx_description
1 polymer ?
#
loop_
_entity_poly.entity_id
_entity_poly.type
_entity_poly.pdbx_seq_one_letter_code
_entity_poly.pdbx_strand_id
1 'polypeptide(L)'
;MNASLQSLLAPERLTEVVDVGANMIDGEPPYMPLLAAGLCRVTGFEPQEDALHKLVARNSPTERYLPYAVGDGEARTLKICRGKGLTSLLEPDPSRLSLFGVLEPLGQVLERVPVQTCRLDDVFEIQHLDFLKIDIQGGELAAFRGGRVKLAEAVVIQTEISFVTLYEDQPGLGDIDLELRGQGFIPHGFVDMKPWRISSALANEIPWEGSNQLLEADIVYVRDFASAESMTDEQLKHLALISHYCYGSVDLTLRCVMLLEQRQALAPEAQQHYLRLLNEARSP
;
A
#
# COMPACT_ATOMS: atom_id res chain seq x y z
N MET A 1 6.04 -31.58 -11.04
CA MET A 1 5.60 -30.42 -10.23
C MET A 1 6.14 -29.20 -10.96
N ASN A 2 5.27 -28.36 -11.51
CA ASN A 2 5.75 -27.12 -12.15
C ASN A 2 6.49 -26.32 -11.08
N ALA A 3 7.74 -25.98 -11.35
CA ALA A 3 8.52 -25.16 -10.43
C ALA A 3 7.82 -23.80 -10.31
N SER A 4 7.59 -23.32 -9.10
CA SER A 4 7.06 -21.98 -8.85
C SER A 4 8.18 -21.09 -8.34
N LEU A 5 8.02 -19.77 -8.45
CA LEU A 5 8.96 -18.83 -7.84
C LEU A 5 9.08 -19.07 -6.33
N GLN A 6 7.98 -19.40 -5.65
CA GLN A 6 8.00 -19.74 -4.23
C GLN A 6 8.88 -20.97 -3.94
N SER A 7 8.82 -22.00 -4.79
CA SER A 7 9.65 -23.20 -4.61
C SER A 7 11.13 -22.94 -4.91
N LEU A 8 11.43 -22.02 -5.83
CA LEU A 8 12.80 -21.56 -6.08
C LEU A 8 13.36 -20.79 -4.88
N LEU A 9 12.57 -19.88 -4.31
CA LEU A 9 13.02 -19.00 -3.23
C LEU A 9 13.03 -19.70 -1.86
N ALA A 10 12.10 -20.64 -1.64
CA ALA A 10 11.89 -21.33 -0.36
C ALA A 10 11.93 -20.38 0.85
N PRO A 11 10.99 -19.42 0.95
CA PRO A 11 10.90 -18.56 2.13
C PRO A 11 10.58 -19.40 3.38
N GLU A 12 11.09 -18.98 4.52
CA GLU A 12 10.89 -19.63 5.81
C GLU A 12 9.46 -19.47 6.32
N ARG A 13 8.77 -18.41 5.87
CA ARG A 13 7.39 -18.10 6.23
C ARG A 13 6.56 -17.58 5.05
N LEU A 14 5.26 -17.45 5.26
CA LEU A 14 4.39 -16.72 4.34
C LEU A 14 4.73 -15.24 4.37
N THR A 15 4.47 -14.54 3.27
CA THR A 15 4.55 -13.07 3.24
C THR A 15 3.50 -12.49 4.18
N GLU A 16 3.89 -11.56 5.04
CA GLU A 16 3.01 -10.93 6.03
C GLU A 16 2.62 -9.55 5.51
N VAL A 17 1.34 -9.43 5.16
CA VAL A 17 0.74 -8.23 4.59
C VAL A 17 -0.03 -7.48 5.68
N VAL A 18 0.20 -6.18 5.74
CA VAL A 18 -0.52 -5.24 6.59
C VAL A 18 -1.33 -4.32 5.69
N ASP A 19 -2.65 -4.29 5.85
CA ASP A 19 -3.55 -3.41 5.08
C ASP A 19 -4.20 -2.38 6.00
N VAL A 20 -3.74 -1.13 5.93
CA VAL A 20 -4.26 -0.02 6.71
C VAL A 20 -5.27 0.75 5.86
N GLY A 21 -6.53 0.78 6.28
CA GLY A 21 -7.65 1.23 5.45
C GLY A 21 -8.15 0.10 4.55
N ALA A 22 -8.49 -1.04 5.15
CA ALA A 22 -8.79 -2.28 4.43
C ALA A 22 -10.16 -2.30 3.72
N ASN A 23 -10.92 -1.21 3.76
CA ASN A 23 -12.19 -1.11 3.07
C ASN A 23 -12.00 -1.20 1.55
N MET A 24 -12.56 -2.23 0.93
CA MET A 24 -12.50 -2.45 -0.51
C MET A 24 -13.51 -1.55 -1.25
N ILE A 25 -13.26 -0.24 -1.27
CA ILE A 25 -14.08 0.72 -2.03
C ILE A 25 -13.60 0.79 -3.49
N ASP A 26 -12.28 0.74 -3.71
CA ASP A 26 -11.66 1.09 -5.00
C ASP A 26 -11.14 -0.11 -5.81
N GLY A 27 -11.52 -1.33 -5.44
CA GLY A 27 -11.22 -2.56 -6.19
C GLY A 27 -10.54 -3.64 -5.35
N GLU A 28 -9.93 -4.60 -6.05
CA GLU A 28 -9.15 -5.65 -5.41
C GLU A 28 -7.81 -5.10 -4.91
N PRO A 29 -7.39 -5.46 -3.69
CA PRO A 29 -6.12 -4.99 -3.15
C PRO A 29 -4.92 -5.59 -3.90
N PRO A 30 -3.77 -4.90 -3.93
CA PRO A 30 -2.59 -5.31 -4.71
C PRO A 30 -2.00 -6.66 -4.28
N TYR A 31 -2.25 -7.10 -3.05
CA TYR A 31 -1.78 -8.37 -2.52
C TYR A 31 -2.68 -9.57 -2.89
N MET A 32 -3.81 -9.35 -3.58
CA MET A 32 -4.76 -10.42 -3.92
C MET A 32 -4.12 -11.60 -4.67
N PRO A 33 -3.17 -11.42 -5.62
CA PRO A 33 -2.49 -12.54 -6.26
C PRO A 33 -1.71 -13.44 -5.30
N LEU A 34 -1.08 -12.88 -4.26
CA LEU A 34 -0.39 -13.66 -3.23
C LEU A 34 -1.40 -14.42 -2.35
N LEU A 35 -2.50 -13.76 -2.00
CA LEU A 35 -3.54 -14.35 -1.16
C LEU A 35 -4.22 -15.53 -1.87
N ALA A 36 -4.57 -15.37 -3.15
CA ALA A 36 -5.15 -16.41 -3.99
C ALA A 36 -4.19 -17.61 -4.18
N ALA A 37 -2.88 -17.37 -4.19
CA ALA A 37 -1.86 -18.42 -4.26
C ALA A 37 -1.55 -19.07 -2.91
N GLY A 38 -2.17 -18.62 -1.80
CA GLY A 38 -1.88 -19.10 -0.45
C GLY A 38 -0.47 -18.74 0.03
N LEU A 39 0.11 -17.66 -0.50
CA LEU A 39 1.49 -17.24 -0.26
C LEU A 39 1.64 -16.10 0.76
N CYS A 40 0.52 -15.57 1.26
CA CYS A 40 0.54 -14.54 2.29
C CYS A 40 -0.49 -14.76 3.40
N ARG A 41 -0.30 -14.02 4.49
CA ARG A 41 -1.31 -13.72 5.50
C ARG A 41 -1.56 -12.22 5.50
N VAL A 42 -2.78 -11.82 5.85
CA VAL A 42 -3.20 -10.41 5.87
C VAL A 42 -3.71 -10.04 7.26
N THR A 43 -3.17 -8.95 7.79
CA THR A 43 -3.72 -8.24 8.94
C THR A 43 -4.22 -6.87 8.47
N GLY A 44 -5.54 -6.74 8.33
CA GLY A 44 -6.20 -5.51 7.90
C GLY A 44 -6.76 -4.66 9.04
N PHE A 45 -6.84 -3.36 8.85
CA PHE A 45 -7.35 -2.38 9.81
C PHE A 45 -8.50 -1.59 9.19
N GLU A 46 -9.65 -1.62 9.86
CA GLU A 46 -10.84 -0.88 9.45
C GLU A 46 -11.62 -0.41 10.69
N PRO A 47 -11.59 0.89 11.03
CA PRO A 47 -12.28 1.41 12.21
C PRO A 47 -13.79 1.58 12.03
N GLN A 48 -14.33 1.61 10.80
CA GLN A 48 -15.76 1.73 10.55
C GLN A 48 -16.46 0.38 10.73
N GLU A 49 -17.36 0.29 11.71
CA GLU A 49 -18.04 -0.95 12.10
C GLU A 49 -18.73 -1.67 10.92
N ASP A 50 -19.47 -0.95 10.09
CA ASP A 50 -20.16 -1.51 8.92
C ASP A 50 -19.21 -2.10 7.86
N ALA A 51 -18.04 -1.48 7.68
CA ALA A 51 -17.04 -1.96 6.73
C ALA A 51 -16.29 -3.16 7.31
N LEU A 52 -15.89 -3.07 8.57
CA LEU A 52 -15.25 -4.16 9.31
C LEU A 52 -16.13 -5.42 9.33
N HIS A 53 -17.43 -5.30 9.60
CA HIS A 53 -18.35 -6.43 9.59
C HIS A 53 -18.39 -7.15 8.23
N LYS A 54 -18.30 -6.40 7.12
CA LYS A 54 -18.24 -7.00 5.78
C LYS A 54 -16.92 -7.73 5.52
N LEU A 55 -15.82 -7.18 6.01
CA LEU A 55 -14.50 -7.81 5.91
C LEU A 55 -14.45 -9.11 6.71
N VAL A 56 -14.88 -9.07 7.97
CA VAL A 56 -14.93 -10.25 8.86
C VAL A 56 -15.87 -11.33 8.31
N ALA A 57 -16.99 -10.96 7.68
CA ALA A 57 -17.90 -11.94 7.09
C ALA A 57 -17.32 -12.68 5.86
N ARG A 58 -16.24 -12.18 5.27
CA ARG A 58 -15.61 -12.70 4.05
C ARG A 58 -14.21 -13.27 4.27
N ASN A 59 -13.66 -13.15 5.49
CA ASN A 59 -12.26 -13.47 5.72
C ASN A 59 -11.98 -14.98 5.58
N SER A 60 -10.77 -15.30 5.13
CA SER A 60 -10.22 -16.65 5.13
C SER A 60 -9.39 -16.93 6.39
N PRO A 61 -8.95 -18.18 6.65
CA PRO A 61 -8.07 -18.50 7.78
C PRO A 61 -6.72 -17.76 7.77
N THR A 62 -6.32 -17.21 6.63
CA THR A 62 -5.09 -16.42 6.45
C THR A 62 -5.33 -14.91 6.56
N GLU A 63 -6.55 -14.49 6.90
CA GLU A 63 -6.91 -13.08 7.01
C GLU A 63 -7.49 -12.77 8.40
N ARG A 64 -7.07 -11.63 8.95
CA ARG A 64 -7.64 -11.04 10.16
C ARG A 64 -7.88 -9.56 9.93
N TYR A 65 -9.02 -9.07 10.41
CA TYR A 65 -9.37 -7.65 10.35
C TYR A 65 -9.59 -7.12 11.77
N LEU A 66 -9.01 -5.96 12.06
CA LEU A 66 -8.99 -5.34 13.39
C LEU A 66 -9.68 -3.96 13.35
N PRO A 67 -10.40 -3.58 14.42
CA PRO A 67 -11.17 -2.33 14.48
C PRO A 67 -10.32 -1.08 14.77
N TYR A 68 -9.00 -1.13 14.60
CA TYR A 68 -8.12 -0.04 15.01
C TYR A 68 -8.01 1.03 13.92
N ALA A 69 -8.01 2.30 14.32
CA ALA A 69 -7.54 3.39 13.48
C ALA A 69 -6.02 3.52 13.66
N VAL A 70 -5.22 3.27 12.62
CA VAL A 70 -3.76 3.43 12.68
C VAL A 70 -3.39 4.90 12.51
N GLY A 71 -2.48 5.42 13.34
CA GLY A 71 -2.08 6.82 13.34
C GLY A 71 -0.96 7.10 14.35
N ASP A 72 -1.07 8.22 15.06
CA ASP A 72 -0.07 8.73 16.00
C ASP A 72 -0.18 8.17 17.43
N GLY A 73 -1.22 7.39 17.73
CA GLY A 73 -1.49 6.87 19.07
C GLY A 73 -2.29 7.82 19.96
N GLU A 74 -2.78 8.95 19.44
CA GLU A 74 -3.56 9.92 20.20
C GLU A 74 -5.06 9.79 19.97
N ALA A 75 -5.82 10.37 20.89
CA ALA A 75 -7.25 10.60 20.68
C ALA A 75 -7.44 11.60 19.53
N ARG A 76 -8.25 11.22 18.55
CA ARG A 76 -8.57 12.00 17.36
C ARG A 76 -10.08 12.00 17.13
N THR A 77 -10.52 12.76 16.14
CA THR A 77 -11.91 12.75 15.69
C THR A 77 -11.92 12.37 14.23
N LEU A 78 -12.62 11.29 13.90
CA LEU A 78 -12.90 10.86 12.54
C LEU A 78 -14.06 11.69 11.97
N LYS A 79 -13.87 12.25 10.78
CA LYS A 79 -14.87 13.04 10.06
C LYS A 79 -15.48 12.12 9.02
N ILE A 80 -16.67 11.61 9.32
CA ILE A 80 -17.40 10.75 8.39
C ILE A 80 -18.02 11.66 7.34
N CYS A 81 -17.49 11.59 6.13
CA CYS A 81 -17.92 12.41 5.00
C CYS A 81 -19.04 11.73 4.22
N ARG A 82 -19.77 12.51 3.42
CA ARG A 82 -20.82 12.00 2.53
C ARG A 82 -20.27 10.97 1.55
N GLY A 83 -19.11 11.25 0.97
CA GLY A 83 -18.32 10.27 0.23
C GLY A 83 -17.55 9.39 1.22
N LYS A 84 -17.81 8.08 1.21
CA LYS A 84 -17.13 7.14 2.12
C LYS A 84 -15.61 7.17 1.97
N GLY A 85 -15.13 7.25 0.73
CA GLY A 85 -13.70 7.39 0.41
C GLY A 85 -13.09 8.74 0.81
N LEU A 86 -13.87 9.72 1.28
CA LEU A 86 -13.35 11.00 1.79
C LEU A 86 -13.39 11.08 3.33
N THR A 87 -13.63 9.95 4.01
CA THR A 87 -13.62 9.90 5.48
C THR A 87 -12.18 9.94 5.97
N SER A 88 -11.85 10.91 6.83
CA SER A 88 -10.48 11.12 7.30
C SER A 88 -10.43 11.57 8.77
N LEU A 89 -9.27 11.42 9.39
CA LEU A 89 -8.93 12.08 10.66
C LEU A 89 -8.65 13.58 10.47
N LEU A 90 -8.37 14.02 9.23
CA LEU A 90 -8.14 15.42 8.89
C LEU A 90 -9.46 16.11 8.52
N GLU A 91 -9.49 17.43 8.65
CA GLU A 91 -10.65 18.23 8.26
C GLU A 91 -10.64 18.43 6.73
N PRO A 92 -11.72 18.12 6.00
CA PRO A 92 -11.77 18.37 4.56
C PRO A 92 -11.65 19.86 4.25
N ASP A 93 -10.80 20.25 3.30
CA ASP A 93 -10.58 21.65 2.91
C ASP A 93 -11.58 22.03 1.80
N PRO A 94 -12.62 22.85 2.09
CA PRO A 94 -13.62 23.20 1.10
C PRO A 94 -13.04 23.96 -0.09
N SER A 95 -11.98 24.75 0.13
CA SER A 95 -11.34 25.53 -0.94
C SER A 95 -10.67 24.61 -1.96
N ARG A 96 -10.04 23.53 -1.50
CA ARG A 96 -9.38 22.53 -2.35
C ARG A 96 -10.37 21.61 -3.02
N LEU A 97 -11.37 21.14 -2.28
CA LEU A 97 -12.42 20.27 -2.82
C LEU A 97 -13.24 20.98 -3.90
N SER A 98 -13.52 22.28 -3.76
CA SER A 98 -14.27 23.07 -4.76
C SER A 98 -13.55 23.17 -6.12
N LEU A 99 -12.23 22.93 -6.16
CA LEU A 99 -11.46 22.83 -7.40
C LEU A 99 -11.86 21.59 -8.21
N PHE A 100 -12.52 20.61 -7.62
CA PHE A 100 -12.94 19.37 -8.25
C PHE A 100 -14.42 19.14 -7.95
N GLY A 101 -15.31 19.64 -8.81
CA GLY A 101 -16.73 19.85 -8.47
C GLY A 101 -17.51 18.61 -8.01
N VAL A 102 -17.04 17.39 -8.31
CA VAL A 102 -17.64 16.14 -7.78
C VAL A 102 -17.26 15.90 -6.32
N LEU A 103 -16.07 16.35 -5.88
CA LEU A 103 -15.53 16.12 -4.55
C LEU A 103 -16.13 17.05 -3.50
N GLU A 104 -16.46 18.30 -3.85
CA GLU A 104 -17.05 19.28 -2.92
C GLU A 104 -18.27 18.74 -2.14
N PRO A 105 -19.34 18.22 -2.77
CA PRO A 105 -20.47 17.66 -2.03
C PRO A 105 -20.10 16.38 -1.25
N LEU A 106 -19.10 15.63 -1.72
CA LEU A 106 -18.65 14.38 -1.10
C LEU A 106 -17.84 14.64 0.18
N GLY A 107 -17.10 15.74 0.24
CA GLY A 107 -16.33 16.15 1.42
C GLY A 107 -17.18 16.74 2.55
N GLN A 108 -18.50 16.83 2.39
CA GLN A 108 -19.39 17.27 3.46
C GLN A 108 -19.33 16.28 4.65
N VAL A 109 -18.89 16.77 5.81
CA VAL A 109 -18.90 16.01 7.06
C VAL A 109 -20.35 15.80 7.54
N LEU A 110 -20.76 14.54 7.63
CA LEU A 110 -22.08 14.13 8.12
C LEU A 110 -22.07 13.82 9.62
N GLU A 111 -20.95 13.27 10.11
CA GLU A 111 -20.80 12.85 11.50
C GLU A 111 -19.34 13.02 11.97
N ARG A 112 -19.16 13.26 13.28
CA ARG A 112 -17.87 13.36 13.94
C ARG A 112 -17.78 12.34 15.06
N VAL A 113 -16.89 11.37 14.91
CA VAL A 113 -16.77 10.24 15.84
C VAL A 113 -15.42 10.33 16.57
N PRO A 114 -15.39 10.35 17.90
CA PRO A 114 -14.14 10.25 18.64
C PRO A 114 -13.53 8.86 18.42
N VAL A 115 -12.25 8.81 18.06
CA VAL A 115 -11.52 7.56 17.84
C VAL A 115 -10.19 7.63 18.57
N GLN A 116 -9.78 6.51 19.16
CA GLN A 116 -8.44 6.35 19.68
C GLN A 116 -7.58 5.75 18.57
N THR A 117 -6.55 6.48 18.12
CA THR A 117 -5.62 5.90 17.15
C THR A 117 -4.60 5.01 17.85
N CYS A 118 -4.00 4.08 17.10
CA CYS A 118 -2.88 3.27 17.55
C CYS A 118 -1.66 3.51 16.64
N ARG A 119 -0.48 3.57 17.23
CA ARG A 119 0.76 3.53 16.45
C ARG A 119 0.92 2.13 15.88
N LEU A 120 1.37 2.05 14.62
CA LEU A 120 1.60 0.76 13.98
C LEU A 120 2.59 -0.11 14.79
N ASP A 121 3.63 0.49 15.37
CA ASP A 121 4.60 -0.20 16.24
C ASP A 121 3.94 -0.87 17.46
N ASP A 122 2.85 -0.33 17.99
CA ASP A 122 2.21 -0.79 19.22
C ASP A 122 1.19 -1.93 18.99
N VAL A 123 0.90 -2.29 17.74
CA VAL A 123 -0.08 -3.35 17.39
C VAL A 123 0.47 -4.76 17.60
N PHE A 124 0.13 -5.42 18.70
CA PHE A 124 0.73 -6.71 19.07
C PHE A 124 0.47 -7.86 18.05
N GLU A 125 -0.61 -7.77 17.27
CA GLU A 125 -0.99 -8.77 16.27
C GLU A 125 -0.01 -8.81 15.08
N ILE A 126 0.71 -7.71 14.82
CA ILE A 126 1.73 -7.64 13.77
C ILE A 126 3.05 -8.12 14.35
N GLN A 127 3.38 -9.38 14.09
CA GLN A 127 4.65 -10.00 14.47
C GLN A 127 5.75 -9.77 13.43
N HIS A 128 5.34 -9.71 12.16
CA HIS A 128 6.18 -9.51 11.00
C HIS A 128 5.45 -8.62 10.00
N LEU A 129 6.19 -7.88 9.19
CA LEU A 129 5.63 -7.00 8.16
C LEU A 129 6.57 -6.98 6.95
N ASP A 130 6.12 -7.54 5.81
CA ASP A 130 6.87 -7.49 4.55
C ASP A 130 6.27 -6.49 3.57
N PHE A 131 4.94 -6.41 3.55
CA PHE A 131 4.18 -5.58 2.62
C PHE A 131 3.15 -4.75 3.37
N LEU A 132 3.31 -3.43 3.38
CA LEU A 132 2.28 -2.50 3.81
C LEU A 132 1.50 -1.98 2.60
N LYS A 133 0.18 -2.15 2.60
CA LYS A 133 -0.72 -1.31 1.82
C LYS A 133 -1.37 -0.32 2.77
N ILE A 134 -1.38 0.95 2.43
CA ILE A 134 -2.00 1.99 3.27
C ILE A 134 -2.72 3.02 2.41
N ASP A 135 -3.97 3.28 2.77
CA ASP A 135 -4.79 4.35 2.23
C ASP A 135 -5.78 4.76 3.33
N ILE A 136 -5.47 5.85 4.02
CA ILE A 136 -6.27 6.39 5.13
C ILE A 136 -6.50 7.89 4.99
N GLN A 137 -6.51 8.37 3.74
CA GLN A 137 -6.97 9.69 3.36
C GLN A 137 -6.28 10.83 4.12
N GLY A 138 -4.94 10.82 4.13
CA GLY A 138 -4.10 11.89 4.70
C GLY A 138 -3.42 11.54 6.03
N GLY A 139 -3.76 10.40 6.64
CA GLY A 139 -3.14 9.92 7.88
C GLY A 139 -1.80 9.20 7.69
N GLU A 140 -1.33 9.02 6.45
CA GLU A 140 -0.22 8.13 6.08
C GLU A 140 1.07 8.52 6.80
N LEU A 141 1.41 9.81 6.83
CA LEU A 141 2.65 10.29 7.46
C LEU A 141 2.69 9.95 8.96
N ALA A 142 1.57 10.07 9.65
CA ALA A 142 1.48 9.73 11.08
C ALA A 142 1.66 8.22 11.28
N ALA A 143 1.03 7.40 10.44
CA ALA A 143 1.19 5.94 10.48
C ALA A 143 2.64 5.50 10.19
N PHE A 144 3.31 6.12 9.20
CA PHE A 144 4.72 5.83 8.90
C PHE A 144 5.65 6.19 10.06
N ARG A 145 5.45 7.35 10.68
CA ARG A 145 6.24 7.77 11.85
C ARG A 145 5.97 6.89 13.06
N GLY A 146 4.71 6.50 13.26
CA GLY A 146 4.28 5.60 14.32
C GLY A 146 4.66 4.13 14.10
N GLY A 147 5.19 3.77 12.91
CA GLY A 147 5.50 2.40 12.51
C GLY A 147 6.97 2.12 12.21
N ARG A 148 7.90 3.03 12.54
CA ARG A 148 9.30 2.93 12.13
C ARG A 148 9.99 1.63 12.55
N VAL A 149 9.63 1.06 13.70
CA VAL A 149 10.24 -0.20 14.17
C VAL A 149 9.77 -1.36 13.32
N LYS A 150 8.46 -1.50 13.09
CA LYS A 150 7.93 -2.58 12.25
C LYS A 150 8.24 -2.39 10.77
N LEU A 151 8.21 -1.15 10.31
CA LEU A 151 8.54 -0.81 8.93
C LEU A 151 10.01 -1.05 8.60
N ALA A 152 10.90 -1.27 9.57
CA ALA A 152 12.26 -1.71 9.31
C ALA A 152 12.32 -3.12 8.67
N GLU A 153 11.32 -3.97 8.92
CA GLU A 153 11.22 -5.30 8.30
C GLU A 153 10.61 -5.23 6.89
N ALA A 154 9.74 -4.25 6.63
CA ALA A 154 9.04 -4.15 5.35
C ALA A 154 10.00 -4.11 4.15
N VAL A 155 9.55 -4.68 3.04
CA VAL A 155 10.27 -4.63 1.76
C VAL A 155 9.47 -3.89 0.70
N VAL A 156 8.16 -3.78 0.87
CA VAL A 156 7.26 -3.05 -0.03
C VAL A 156 6.26 -2.22 0.76
N ILE A 157 6.03 -0.99 0.30
CA ILE A 157 4.93 -0.13 0.76
C ILE A 157 4.18 0.36 -0.48
N GLN A 158 2.88 0.13 -0.55
CA GLN A 158 2.00 0.84 -1.47
C GLN A 158 1.18 1.85 -0.68
N THR A 159 1.20 3.10 -1.13
CA THR A 159 0.48 4.20 -0.49
C THR A 159 -0.15 5.09 -1.54
N GLU A 160 -1.31 5.67 -1.20
CA GLU A 160 -1.81 6.84 -1.91
C GLU A 160 -0.97 8.07 -1.51
N ILE A 161 -0.70 8.93 -2.48
CA ILE A 161 -0.06 10.23 -2.29
C ILE A 161 -0.90 11.33 -2.93
N SER A 162 -0.93 12.51 -2.31
CA SER A 162 -1.62 13.67 -2.86
C SER A 162 -0.63 14.68 -3.47
N PHE A 163 -0.88 15.07 -4.71
CA PHE A 163 -0.26 16.22 -5.38
C PHE A 163 -0.97 17.53 -5.02
N VAL A 164 -2.29 17.46 -4.87
CA VAL A 164 -3.12 18.52 -4.32
C VAL A 164 -3.81 17.97 -3.08
N THR A 165 -3.54 18.56 -1.93
CA THR A 165 -4.11 18.16 -0.65
C THR A 165 -5.60 18.50 -0.59
N LEU A 166 -6.44 17.53 -0.24
CA LEU A 166 -7.89 17.68 -0.10
C LEU A 166 -8.33 17.99 1.33
N TYR A 167 -7.43 17.83 2.30
CA TYR A 167 -7.68 18.08 3.71
C TYR A 167 -6.73 19.17 4.25
N GLU A 168 -7.16 19.85 5.30
CA GLU A 168 -6.35 20.80 6.05
C GLU A 168 -5.12 20.10 6.65
N ASP A 169 -3.94 20.72 6.47
CA ASP A 169 -2.63 20.23 6.94
C ASP A 169 -2.25 18.81 6.46
N GLN A 170 -2.87 18.32 5.38
CA GLN A 170 -2.53 17.03 4.80
C GLN A 170 -1.09 17.02 4.26
N PRO A 171 -0.29 15.99 4.57
CA PRO A 171 1.02 15.79 3.95
C PRO A 171 0.90 15.57 2.44
N GLY A 172 1.71 16.27 1.66
CA GLY A 172 1.79 16.04 0.20
C GLY A 172 2.81 14.95 -0.15
N LEU A 173 2.94 14.67 -1.46
CA LEU A 173 3.97 13.76 -2.00
C LEU A 173 5.37 14.01 -1.42
N GLY A 174 5.79 15.28 -1.30
CA GLY A 174 7.13 15.62 -0.82
C GLY A 174 7.39 15.18 0.63
N ASP A 175 6.39 15.32 1.51
CA ASP A 175 6.51 14.91 2.91
C ASP A 175 6.55 13.38 3.04
N ILE A 176 5.70 12.69 2.27
CA ILE A 176 5.66 11.22 2.22
C ILE A 176 6.96 10.65 1.66
N ASP A 177 7.46 11.19 0.55
CA ASP A 177 8.70 10.74 -0.07
C ASP A 177 9.91 10.92 0.84
N LEU A 178 10.03 12.07 1.51
CA LEU A 178 11.11 12.33 2.46
C LEU A 178 11.06 11.39 3.67
N GLU A 179 9.87 11.11 4.20
CA GLU A 179 9.69 10.16 5.30
C GLU A 179 10.11 8.74 4.89
N LEU A 180 9.58 8.23 3.78
CA LEU A 180 9.86 6.86 3.33
C LEU A 180 11.32 6.66 2.92
N ARG A 181 11.94 7.65 2.24
CA ARG A 181 13.39 7.63 1.98
C ARG A 181 14.21 7.65 3.25
N GLY A 182 13.79 8.45 4.23
CA GLY A 182 14.40 8.49 5.56
C GLY A 182 14.32 7.17 6.32
N GLN A 183 13.41 6.28 5.92
CA GLN A 183 13.29 4.91 6.44
C GLN A 183 13.97 3.85 5.55
N GLY A 184 14.66 4.23 4.47
CA GLY A 184 15.41 3.32 3.60
C GLY A 184 14.63 2.75 2.41
N PHE A 185 13.53 3.39 2.02
CA PHE A 185 12.77 3.02 0.82
C PHE A 185 13.12 3.93 -0.38
N ILE A 186 12.90 3.42 -1.58
CA ILE A 186 12.96 4.19 -2.82
C ILE A 186 11.67 4.00 -3.63
N PRO A 187 11.23 5.01 -4.40
CA PRO A 187 10.11 4.85 -5.31
C PRO A 187 10.42 3.77 -6.35
N HIS A 188 9.49 2.85 -6.55
CA HIS A 188 9.59 1.77 -7.52
C HIS A 188 8.75 2.03 -8.77
N GLY A 189 7.50 2.50 -8.59
CA GLY A 189 6.61 2.80 -9.71
C GLY A 189 5.25 3.31 -9.27
N PHE A 190 4.51 3.90 -10.22
CA PHE A 190 3.11 4.26 -10.04
C PHE A 190 2.23 3.07 -10.43
N VAL A 191 1.28 2.72 -9.57
CA VAL A 191 0.23 1.72 -9.87
C VAL A 191 -0.89 2.38 -10.64
N ASP A 192 -1.33 3.54 -10.15
CA ASP A 192 -2.34 4.36 -10.79
C ASP A 192 -2.02 5.84 -10.59
N MET A 193 -2.38 6.64 -11.58
CA MET A 193 -2.27 8.09 -11.50
C MET A 193 -3.65 8.65 -11.77
N LYS A 194 -4.15 9.49 -10.86
CA LYS A 194 -5.52 9.97 -10.84
C LYS A 194 -5.54 11.42 -11.33
N PRO A 195 -5.56 11.68 -12.66
CA PRO A 195 -5.77 13.02 -13.17
C PRO A 195 -7.23 13.42 -12.95
N TRP A 196 -7.43 14.64 -12.48
CA TRP A 196 -8.75 15.20 -12.27
C TRP A 196 -8.97 16.44 -13.12
N ARG A 197 -10.24 16.71 -13.40
CA ARG A 197 -10.66 17.93 -14.07
C ARG A 197 -10.83 19.05 -13.07
N ILE A 198 -10.20 20.19 -13.35
CA ILE A 198 -10.45 21.41 -12.60
C ILE A 198 -11.89 21.87 -12.90
N SER A 199 -12.64 22.13 -11.83
CA SER A 199 -14.01 22.60 -11.85
C SER A 199 -14.11 23.94 -12.56
N SER A 200 -15.11 24.07 -13.44
CA SER A 200 -15.50 25.34 -14.06
C SER A 200 -16.94 25.25 -14.54
N ALA A 201 -17.59 26.39 -14.76
CA ALA A 201 -18.96 26.44 -15.28
C ALA A 201 -19.12 25.72 -16.64
N LEU A 202 -18.03 25.56 -17.39
CA LEU A 202 -18.00 24.92 -18.71
C LEU A 202 -17.27 23.56 -18.67
N ALA A 203 -16.97 23.00 -17.49
CA ALA A 203 -16.12 21.79 -17.36
C ALA A 203 -16.68 20.57 -18.13
N ASN A 204 -18.00 20.46 -18.28
CA ASN A 204 -18.66 19.39 -19.02
C ASN A 204 -18.57 19.57 -20.55
N GLU A 205 -18.21 20.75 -21.03
CA GLU A 205 -18.05 21.06 -22.45
C GLU A 205 -16.61 20.79 -22.94
N ILE A 206 -15.67 20.61 -22.02
CA ILE A 206 -14.27 20.31 -22.33
C ILE A 206 -14.12 18.78 -22.54
N PRO A 207 -13.41 18.30 -23.57
CA PRO A 207 -13.08 16.88 -23.76
C PRO A 207 -12.21 16.30 -22.63
N TRP A 208 -12.28 15.00 -22.37
CA TRP A 208 -11.55 14.37 -21.23
C TRP A 208 -10.05 14.34 -21.47
N GLU A 209 -9.67 14.26 -22.73
CA GLU A 209 -8.31 14.20 -23.27
C GLU A 209 -7.48 15.46 -22.97
N GLY A 210 -8.08 16.54 -22.44
CA GLY A 210 -7.40 17.77 -22.04
C GLY A 210 -7.14 17.91 -20.53
N SER A 211 -7.51 16.91 -19.72
CA SER A 211 -7.44 16.98 -18.26
C SER A 211 -6.03 16.60 -17.77
N ASN A 212 -5.26 17.59 -17.32
CA ASN A 212 -3.85 17.42 -16.95
C ASN A 212 -3.56 17.60 -15.45
N GLN A 213 -4.53 18.03 -14.65
CA GLN A 213 -4.30 18.30 -13.24
C GLN A 213 -4.13 16.99 -12.46
N LEU A 214 -2.95 16.79 -11.89
CA LEU A 214 -2.70 15.68 -10.96
C LEU A 214 -3.40 15.98 -9.64
N LEU A 215 -4.18 15.02 -9.14
CA LEU A 215 -4.76 15.08 -7.81
C LEU A 215 -4.00 14.14 -6.88
N GLU A 216 -4.05 12.84 -7.18
CA GLU A 216 -3.52 11.76 -6.36
C GLU A 216 -2.86 10.70 -7.24
N ALA A 217 -2.09 9.82 -6.61
CA ALA A 217 -1.58 8.61 -7.25
C ALA A 217 -1.35 7.51 -6.21
N ASP A 218 -1.50 6.27 -6.66
CA ASP A 218 -1.04 5.10 -5.94
C ASP A 218 0.41 4.81 -6.34
N ILE A 219 1.33 4.86 -5.37
CA ILE A 219 2.76 4.66 -5.60
C ILE A 219 3.29 3.50 -4.77
N VAL A 220 4.19 2.72 -5.38
CA VAL A 220 4.93 1.64 -4.73
C VAL A 220 6.32 2.14 -4.36
N TYR A 221 6.67 1.95 -3.11
CA TYR A 221 8.01 2.06 -2.57
C TYR A 221 8.55 0.66 -2.28
N VAL A 222 9.83 0.46 -2.55
CA VAL A 222 10.54 -0.78 -2.20
C VAL A 222 11.75 -0.46 -1.35
N ARG A 223 12.15 -1.39 -0.50
CA ARG A 223 13.42 -1.29 0.24
C ARG A 223 14.57 -1.11 -0.75
N ASP A 224 15.48 -0.19 -0.45
CA ASP A 224 16.56 0.17 -1.38
C ASP A 224 17.45 -1.02 -1.77
N PHE A 225 17.22 -1.56 -2.96
CA PHE A 225 17.95 -2.68 -3.52
C PHE A 225 19.33 -2.29 -4.09
N ALA A 226 19.68 -1.00 -4.11
CA ALA A 226 21.04 -0.55 -4.34
C ALA A 226 21.92 -0.80 -3.11
N SER A 227 21.33 -0.70 -1.92
CA SER A 227 21.96 -0.95 -0.61
C SER A 227 21.53 -2.32 -0.06
N ALA A 228 21.63 -3.36 -0.89
CA ALA A 228 21.04 -4.68 -0.62
C ALA A 228 21.56 -5.32 0.69
N GLU A 229 22.77 -5.01 1.14
CA GLU A 229 23.34 -5.42 2.42
C GLU A 229 22.52 -5.00 3.64
N SER A 230 21.62 -4.02 3.49
CA SER A 230 20.65 -3.64 4.52
C SER A 230 19.46 -4.61 4.66
N MET A 231 19.30 -5.55 3.71
CA MET A 231 18.27 -6.57 3.72
C MET A 231 18.82 -7.95 4.04
N THR A 232 18.07 -8.71 4.83
CA THR A 232 18.27 -10.14 5.03
C THR A 232 17.93 -10.93 3.77
N ASP A 233 18.37 -12.18 3.72
CA ASP A 233 17.99 -13.08 2.62
C ASP A 233 16.49 -13.33 2.59
N GLU A 234 15.84 -13.40 3.76
CA GLU A 234 14.39 -13.57 3.85
C GLU A 234 13.63 -12.35 3.29
N GLN A 235 14.10 -11.13 3.61
CA GLN A 235 13.55 -9.90 3.02
C GLN A 235 13.69 -9.91 1.49
N LEU A 236 14.84 -10.31 0.94
CA LEU A 236 15.02 -10.41 -0.51
C LEU A 236 14.09 -11.43 -1.16
N LYS A 237 13.80 -12.56 -0.50
CA LYS A 237 12.81 -13.53 -0.98
C LYS A 237 11.41 -12.95 -0.99
N HIS A 238 10.98 -12.27 0.08
CA HIS A 238 9.66 -11.64 0.12
C HIS A 238 9.55 -10.50 -0.90
N LEU A 239 10.60 -9.70 -1.08
CA LEU A 239 10.64 -8.67 -2.13
C LEU A 239 10.45 -9.29 -3.51
N ALA A 240 11.17 -10.37 -3.82
CA ALA A 240 11.03 -11.10 -5.07
C ALA A 240 9.59 -11.63 -5.28
N LEU A 241 8.98 -12.21 -4.25
CA LEU A 241 7.60 -12.70 -4.32
C LEU A 241 6.61 -11.56 -4.59
N ILE A 242 6.68 -10.47 -3.81
CA ILE A 242 5.76 -9.34 -3.95
C ILE A 242 5.93 -8.67 -5.32
N SER A 243 7.17 -8.39 -5.73
CA SER A 243 7.47 -7.80 -7.04
C SER A 243 6.94 -8.65 -8.20
N HIS A 244 7.06 -9.97 -8.12
CA HIS A 244 6.57 -10.88 -9.16
C HIS A 244 5.05 -10.96 -9.20
N TYR A 245 4.42 -11.28 -8.06
CA TYR A 245 3.00 -11.61 -8.01
C TYR A 245 2.09 -10.37 -7.99
N CYS A 246 2.49 -9.30 -7.32
CA CYS A 246 1.65 -8.11 -7.14
C CYS A 246 1.88 -7.05 -8.21
N TYR A 247 3.12 -6.91 -8.71
CA TYR A 247 3.50 -5.79 -9.57
C TYR A 247 4.05 -6.20 -10.94
N GLY A 248 4.25 -7.49 -11.19
CA GLY A 248 4.85 -7.96 -12.43
C GLY A 248 6.26 -7.39 -12.71
N SER A 249 6.96 -6.91 -11.67
CA SER A 249 8.32 -6.36 -11.80
C SER A 249 9.33 -7.51 -11.90
N VAL A 250 9.45 -8.00 -13.12
CA VAL A 250 10.31 -9.12 -13.50
C VAL A 250 11.79 -8.82 -13.24
N ASP A 251 12.22 -7.59 -13.52
CA ASP A 251 13.58 -7.11 -13.36
C ASP A 251 14.00 -6.99 -11.90
N LEU A 252 13.14 -6.43 -11.03
CA LEU A 252 13.39 -6.39 -9.60
C LEU A 252 13.41 -7.80 -8.99
N THR A 253 12.50 -8.67 -9.42
CA THR A 253 12.49 -10.08 -9.01
C THR A 253 13.81 -10.77 -9.39
N LEU A 254 14.25 -10.62 -10.65
CA LEU A 254 15.51 -11.18 -11.12
C LEU A 254 16.69 -10.62 -10.32
N ARG A 255 16.71 -9.31 -10.04
CA ARG A 255 17.73 -8.67 -9.20
C ARG A 255 17.81 -9.32 -7.82
N CYS A 256 16.68 -9.59 -7.18
CA CYS A 256 16.65 -10.26 -5.88
C CYS A 256 17.21 -11.69 -5.97
N VAL A 257 16.82 -12.46 -6.99
CA VAL A 257 17.35 -13.82 -7.22
C VAL A 257 18.86 -13.80 -7.43
N MET A 258 19.38 -12.85 -8.23
CA MET A 258 20.82 -12.70 -8.45
C MET A 258 21.58 -12.38 -7.15
N LEU A 259 21.04 -11.48 -6.32
CA LEU A 259 21.64 -11.13 -5.03
C LEU A 259 21.66 -12.33 -4.09
N LEU A 260 20.57 -13.11 -4.03
CA LEU A 260 20.47 -14.31 -3.21
C LEU A 260 21.43 -15.42 -3.68
N GLU A 261 21.58 -15.61 -5.00
CA GLU A 261 22.55 -16.54 -5.58
C GLU A 261 23.99 -16.10 -5.24
N GLN A 262 24.30 -14.80 -5.36
CA GLN A 262 25.60 -14.23 -4.99
C GLN A 262 25.92 -14.44 -3.50
N ARG A 263 24.91 -14.38 -2.63
CA ARG A 263 25.03 -14.65 -1.19
C ARG A 263 25.10 -16.14 -0.84
N GLN A 264 24.99 -17.02 -1.83
CA GLN A 264 24.90 -18.47 -1.64
C GLN A 264 23.66 -18.90 -0.83
N ALA A 265 22.63 -18.04 -0.77
CA ALA A 265 21.34 -18.33 -0.17
C ALA A 265 20.43 -19.14 -1.10
N LEU A 266 20.68 -19.08 -2.41
CA LEU A 266 20.08 -19.94 -3.43
C LEU A 266 21.14 -20.80 -4.13
N ALA A 267 20.68 -21.90 -4.72
CA ALA A 267 21.53 -22.78 -5.50
C ALA A 267 22.12 -22.05 -6.73
N PRO A 268 23.30 -22.47 -7.23
CA PRO A 268 23.83 -21.97 -8.49
C PRO A 268 22.81 -22.12 -9.63
N GLU A 269 22.83 -21.17 -10.56
CA GLU A 269 21.91 -21.06 -11.69
C GLU A 269 20.45 -20.70 -11.35
N ALA A 270 20.20 -20.19 -10.14
CA ALA A 270 18.86 -19.77 -9.71
C ALA A 270 18.29 -18.68 -10.64
N GLN A 271 19.11 -17.73 -11.08
CA GLN A 271 18.70 -16.70 -12.04
C GLN A 271 18.25 -17.29 -13.40
N GLN A 272 18.95 -18.31 -13.93
CA GLN A 272 18.53 -19.00 -15.16
C GLN A 272 17.26 -19.82 -14.94
N HIS A 273 17.09 -20.40 -13.75
CA HIS A 273 15.85 -21.08 -13.40
C HIS A 273 14.67 -20.12 -13.41
N TYR A 274 14.79 -18.94 -12.79
CA TYR A 274 13.74 -17.93 -12.82
C TYR A 274 13.39 -17.50 -14.26
N LEU A 275 14.39 -17.31 -15.13
CA LEU A 275 14.15 -17.00 -16.55
C LEU A 275 13.38 -18.11 -17.28
N ARG A 276 13.64 -19.40 -16.97
CA ARG A 276 12.86 -20.51 -17.53
C ARG A 276 11.40 -20.46 -17.08
N LEU A 277 11.14 -20.19 -15.80
CA LEU A 277 9.78 -20.04 -15.26
C LEU A 277 8.97 -18.98 -16.01
N LEU A 278 9.59 -17.83 -16.30
CA LEU A 278 8.94 -16.75 -17.05
C LEU A 278 8.60 -17.13 -18.49
N ASN A 279 9.48 -17.89 -19.16
CA ASN A 279 9.26 -18.32 -20.53
C ASN A 279 8.18 -19.42 -20.63
N GLU A 280 8.12 -20.31 -19.64
CA GLU A 280 7.08 -21.33 -19.54
C GLU A 280 5.70 -20.69 -19.31
N ALA A 281 5.60 -19.69 -18.44
CA ALA A 281 4.35 -18.97 -18.19
C ALA A 281 3.85 -18.15 -19.41
N ARG A 282 4.74 -17.81 -20.34
CA ARG A 282 4.42 -17.05 -21.58
C ARG A 282 4.15 -17.95 -22.79
N SER A 283 4.37 -19.25 -22.66
CA SER A 283 4.11 -20.20 -23.75
C SER A 283 2.59 -20.44 -23.86
N PRO A 284 1.99 -20.34 -25.06
CA PRO A 284 0.55 -20.40 -25.26
C PRO A 284 -0.06 -21.77 -24.93
#